data_AF-A0A6A5G4B7-F1
#
_entry.id   AF-A0A6A5G4B7-F1
#
_cell.length_a   1.000
_cell.length_b   1.000
_cell.length_c   1.000
_cell.angle_alpha   90.00
_cell.angle_beta   90.00
_cell.angle_gamma   90.00
#
_symmetry.space_group_name_H-M   'P 1'
#
loop_
_entity.id
_entity.type
_entity.pdbx_description
1 polymer ?
#
loop_
_entity_poly.entity_id
_entity_poly.type
_entity_poly.pdbx_seq_one_letter_code
_entity_poly.pdbx_strand_id
1 'polypeptide(L)'
;MLCGVTEHELEHFPHPDFRVQGSFLDFENPMEVMMTYHNQFNNRTKYLVNTDSSAVFVAAATYSKALVNAGGEVYLFETRQKPYSMHVSDMQYFIGIQREKTHTTDMDILDSFYSELLVNFTKFGEPSPMWEKLDPARMNFLALEIDTELGIQPKMENGFHEELINFWFMNMNELDKNITEQVA
;
A
#
# COMPACT_ATOMS: atom_id res chain seq x y z
N MET A 1 -6.93 -0.21 -13.24
CA MET A 1 -6.17 -1.06 -12.30
C MET A 1 -6.78 -0.90 -10.91
N LEU A 2 -6.99 -2.01 -10.21
CA LEU A 2 -7.20 -2.00 -8.77
C LEU A 2 -5.84 -2.28 -8.11
N CYS A 3 -5.44 -1.45 -7.15
CA CYS A 3 -4.21 -1.61 -6.40
C CYS A 3 -4.52 -1.51 -4.92
N GLY A 4 -4.02 -2.46 -4.13
CA GLY A 4 -4.35 -2.61 -2.73
C GLY A 4 -3.12 -2.92 -1.90
N VAL A 5 -3.14 -2.45 -0.66
CA VAL A 5 -2.17 -2.77 0.38
C VAL A 5 -2.90 -3.05 1.69
N THR A 6 -2.19 -3.62 2.66
CA THR A 6 -2.70 -3.83 4.03
C THR A 6 -2.01 -2.87 5.01
N GLU A 7 -2.71 -2.42 6.06
CA GLU A 7 -2.18 -1.48 7.07
C GLU A 7 -0.83 -1.94 7.65
N HIS A 8 -0.72 -3.23 7.95
CA HIS A 8 0.46 -3.87 8.51
C HIS A 8 1.16 -4.76 7.49
N GLU A 9 1.41 -4.19 6.31
CA GLU A 9 2.07 -4.84 5.20
C GLU A 9 3.44 -5.37 5.59
N LEU A 10 3.66 -6.69 5.56
CA LEU A 10 4.96 -7.32 5.86
C LEU A 10 5.64 -6.86 7.17
N GLU A 11 4.91 -6.33 8.15
CA GLU A 11 5.49 -5.68 9.35
C GLU A 11 6.33 -6.66 10.20
N HIS A 12 5.88 -7.91 10.29
CA HIS A 12 6.42 -8.93 11.19
C HIS A 12 7.23 -10.03 10.51
N PHE A 13 7.57 -9.90 9.22
CA PHE A 13 8.31 -10.94 8.52
C PHE A 13 9.83 -10.79 8.78
N PRO A 14 10.49 -11.79 9.38
CA PRO A 14 11.93 -11.77 9.58
C PRO A 14 12.61 -12.15 8.25
N HIS A 15 12.79 -11.19 7.35
CA HIS A 15 13.52 -11.41 6.11
C HIS A 15 14.96 -10.91 6.23
N PRO A 16 15.96 -11.78 5.98
CA PRO A 16 17.37 -11.40 5.99
C PRO A 16 17.86 -10.78 4.67
N ASP A 17 17.03 -10.75 3.62
CA ASP A 17 17.42 -10.34 2.26
C ASP A 17 16.68 -9.08 1.78
N PHE A 18 17.32 -7.92 1.93
CA PHE A 18 16.81 -6.60 1.50
C PHE A 18 17.11 -6.34 0.01
N ARG A 19 16.43 -6.96 -0.96
CA ARG A 19 16.86 -6.84 -2.39
C ARG A 19 15.95 -6.08 -3.35
N VAL A 20 14.66 -5.92 -3.04
CA VAL A 20 13.67 -5.48 -4.06
C VAL A 20 13.44 -3.97 -4.07
N GLN A 21 13.65 -3.24 -2.97
CA GLN A 21 13.14 -1.87 -2.87
C GLN A 21 13.99 -0.81 -3.60
N GLY A 22 15.32 -0.95 -3.60
CA GLY A 22 16.20 -0.01 -4.29
C GLY A 22 16.25 -0.18 -5.82
N SER A 23 15.84 -1.35 -6.34
CA SER A 23 16.01 -1.68 -7.75
C SER A 23 14.90 -1.14 -8.65
N PHE A 24 13.72 -0.79 -8.13
CA PHE A 24 12.67 -0.16 -8.95
C PHE A 24 12.75 1.38 -8.95
N LEU A 25 13.50 1.96 -8.01
CA LEU A 25 13.74 3.41 -7.94
C LEU A 25 14.98 3.86 -8.73
N ASP A 26 15.61 2.93 -9.46
CA ASP A 26 16.78 3.16 -10.31
C ASP A 26 17.94 3.88 -9.59
N PHE A 27 18.17 3.55 -8.30
CA PHE A 27 19.33 4.04 -7.57
C PHE A 27 20.63 3.45 -8.15
N GLU A 28 21.69 4.25 -8.20
CA GLU A 28 23.03 3.80 -8.62
C GLU A 28 23.69 2.94 -7.53
N ASN A 29 23.38 3.20 -6.26
CA ASN A 29 23.92 2.53 -5.08
C ASN A 29 22.80 1.87 -4.24
N PRO A 30 21.98 0.99 -4.83
CA PRO A 30 20.74 0.53 -4.22
C PRO A 30 20.98 -0.18 -2.88
N MET A 31 22.05 -0.98 -2.77
CA MET A 31 22.39 -1.69 -1.53
C MET A 31 22.73 -0.75 -0.38
N GLU A 32 23.52 0.29 -0.63
CA GLU A 32 23.96 1.21 0.42
C GLU A 32 22.78 2.06 0.91
N VAL A 33 22.00 2.62 -0.02
CA VAL A 33 20.78 3.37 0.29
C VAL A 33 19.82 2.56 1.16
N MET A 34 19.56 1.31 0.77
CA MET A 34 18.68 0.40 1.50
C MET A 34 19.19 0.08 2.90
N MET A 35 20.48 -0.23 3.03
CA MET A 35 21.10 -0.51 4.32
C MET A 35 21.09 0.72 5.23
N THR A 36 21.30 1.92 4.67
CA THR A 36 21.20 3.17 5.43
C THR A 36 19.77 3.40 5.92
N TYR A 37 18.76 3.24 5.05
CA TYR A 37 17.35 3.31 5.45
C TYR A 37 17.05 2.34 6.60
N HIS A 38 17.41 1.07 6.43
CA HIS A 38 17.16 0.03 7.41
C HIS A 38 17.85 0.31 8.75
N ASN A 39 19.11 0.74 8.74
CA ASN A 39 19.88 0.90 9.97
C ASN A 39 19.58 2.21 10.72
N GLN A 40 19.13 3.26 10.02
CA GLN A 40 19.10 4.62 10.57
C GLN A 40 17.71 5.26 10.59
N PHE A 41 16.77 4.79 9.77
CA PHE A 41 15.51 5.50 9.51
C PHE A 41 14.26 4.67 9.71
N ASN A 42 14.29 3.35 9.46
CA ASN A 42 13.13 2.52 9.75
C ASN A 42 12.74 2.64 11.24
N ASN A 43 11.43 2.64 11.50
CA ASN A 43 10.79 2.82 12.79
C ASN A 43 11.19 4.10 13.55
N ARG A 44 11.87 5.06 12.92
CA ARG A 44 12.22 6.35 13.54
C ARG A 44 10.99 7.23 13.75
N THR A 45 9.99 7.08 12.88
CA THR A 45 8.62 7.56 13.07
C THR A 45 7.67 6.38 12.87
N LYS A 46 6.40 6.54 13.27
CA LYS A 46 5.38 5.51 13.03
C LYS A 46 5.03 5.32 11.54
N TYR A 47 5.51 6.20 10.66
CA TYR A 47 5.23 6.19 9.22
C TYR A 47 6.42 5.67 8.40
N LEU A 48 7.64 5.80 8.93
CA LEU A 48 8.83 5.18 8.35
C LEU A 48 8.89 3.69 8.71
N VAL A 49 8.10 2.89 8.00
CA VAL A 49 7.98 1.45 8.23
C VAL A 49 9.23 0.68 7.82
N ASN A 50 9.23 -0.64 8.06
CA ASN A 50 10.33 -1.50 7.64
C ASN A 50 10.55 -1.46 6.11
N THR A 51 11.69 -1.95 5.65
CA THR A 51 12.08 -1.93 4.24
C THR A 51 11.07 -2.67 3.34
N ASP A 52 10.50 -3.78 3.80
CA ASP A 52 9.58 -4.60 3.00
C ASP A 52 8.21 -3.94 2.84
N SER A 53 7.65 -3.41 3.93
CA SER A 53 6.46 -2.55 3.89
C SER A 53 6.69 -1.35 2.98
N SER A 54 7.87 -0.73 3.09
CA SER A 54 8.25 0.42 2.25
C SER A 54 8.24 0.06 0.77
N ALA A 55 8.70 -1.13 0.41
CA ALA A 55 8.64 -1.65 -0.96
C ALA A 55 7.23 -1.53 -1.52
N VAL A 56 6.28 -2.08 -0.78
CA VAL A 56 4.90 -2.25 -1.23
C VAL A 56 4.21 -0.90 -1.31
N PHE A 57 4.32 -0.07 -0.27
CA PHE A 57 3.68 1.25 -0.24
C PHE A 57 4.25 2.20 -1.31
N VAL A 58 5.58 2.27 -1.44
CA VAL A 58 6.22 3.13 -2.44
C VAL A 58 5.95 2.61 -3.85
N ALA A 59 6.00 1.29 -4.09
CA ALA A 59 5.67 0.72 -5.40
C ALA A 59 4.19 0.95 -5.75
N ALA A 60 3.26 0.71 -4.83
CA ALA A 60 1.83 0.94 -5.05
C ALA A 60 1.56 2.38 -5.45
N ALA A 61 2.14 3.35 -4.73
CA ALA A 61 2.03 4.77 -5.07
C ALA A 61 2.65 5.09 -6.44
N THR A 62 3.87 4.61 -6.69
CA THR A 62 4.65 4.89 -7.90
C THR A 62 3.96 4.36 -9.15
N TYR A 63 3.61 3.07 -9.16
CA TYR A 63 2.96 2.44 -10.31
C TYR A 63 1.55 2.97 -10.52
N SER A 64 0.79 3.24 -9.45
CA SER A 64 -0.54 3.83 -9.57
C SER A 64 -0.48 5.22 -10.21
N LYS A 65 0.42 6.08 -9.73
CA LYS A 65 0.65 7.41 -10.31
C LYS A 65 1.13 7.33 -11.77
N ALA A 66 2.10 6.47 -12.05
CA ALA A 66 2.62 6.29 -13.40
C ALA A 66 1.53 5.83 -14.38
N LEU A 67 0.66 4.90 -13.96
CA LEU A 67 -0.43 4.41 -14.79
C LEU A 67 -1.50 5.48 -15.04
N VAL A 68 -1.86 6.29 -14.04
CA VAL A 68 -2.76 7.43 -14.27
C VAL A 68 -2.15 8.45 -15.23
N ASN A 69 -0.87 8.78 -15.07
CA ASN A 69 -0.17 9.71 -15.96
C ASN A 69 -0.07 9.20 -17.41
N ALA A 70 -0.09 7.88 -17.62
CA ALA A 70 -0.16 7.26 -18.94
C ALA A 70 -1.57 7.22 -19.54
N GLY A 71 -2.58 7.79 -18.87
CA GLY A 71 -3.98 7.81 -19.29
C GLY A 71 -4.80 6.61 -18.81
N GLY A 72 -4.27 5.79 -17.90
CA GLY A 72 -4.99 4.69 -17.27
C GLY A 72 -5.90 5.16 -16.13
N GLU A 73 -6.86 4.32 -15.77
CA GLU A 73 -7.72 4.53 -14.61
C GLU A 73 -7.27 3.64 -13.46
N VAL A 74 -7.08 4.21 -12.27
CA VAL A 74 -6.58 3.49 -11.09
C VAL A 74 -7.50 3.76 -9.90
N TYR A 75 -7.73 2.71 -9.11
CA TYR A 75 -8.42 2.77 -7.83
C TYR A 75 -7.48 2.16 -6.78
N LEU A 76 -7.07 2.98 -5.81
CA LEU A 76 -6.12 2.61 -4.76
C LEU A 76 -6.88 2.41 -3.44
N PHE A 77 -6.55 1.36 -2.68
CA PHE A 77 -7.10 1.13 -1.35
C PHE A 77 -6.04 0.65 -0.36
N GLU A 78 -6.35 0.83 0.92
CA GLU A 78 -5.64 0.25 2.04
C GLU A 78 -6.64 -0.43 2.97
N THR A 79 -6.44 -1.71 3.25
CA THR A 79 -7.29 -2.43 4.19
C THR A 79 -6.76 -2.27 5.61
N ARG A 80 -7.63 -1.85 6.53
CA ARG A 80 -7.35 -1.66 7.97
C ARG A 80 -8.21 -2.59 8.84
N GLN A 81 -8.82 -3.60 8.21
CA GLN A 81 -9.79 -4.47 8.83
C GLN A 81 -9.22 -5.18 10.06
N LYS A 82 -9.97 -5.15 11.16
CA LYS A 82 -9.64 -5.83 12.41
C LYS A 82 -9.94 -7.34 12.31
N PRO A 83 -9.25 -8.20 13.08
CA PRO A 83 -8.37 -7.88 14.21
C PRO A 83 -6.98 -7.38 13.84
N TYR A 84 -6.48 -7.70 12.64
CA TYR A 84 -5.15 -7.29 12.18
C TYR A 84 -5.06 -7.43 10.66
N SER A 85 -4.90 -6.31 9.96
CA SER A 85 -4.78 -6.27 8.50
C SER A 85 -3.32 -6.40 8.10
N MET A 86 -2.90 -7.62 7.78
CA MET A 86 -1.54 -7.96 7.36
C MET A 86 -1.51 -8.51 5.94
N HIS A 87 -0.31 -8.63 5.37
CA HIS A 87 -0.10 -9.14 4.02
C HIS A 87 -0.99 -10.37 3.71
N VAL A 88 -1.81 -10.26 2.65
CA VAL A 88 -2.75 -11.30 2.15
C VAL A 88 -3.98 -11.55 3.03
N SER A 89 -4.12 -10.91 4.20
CA SER A 89 -5.29 -11.11 5.08
C SER A 89 -6.62 -10.69 4.46
N ASP A 90 -6.60 -9.69 3.57
CA ASP A 90 -7.76 -9.22 2.83
C ASP A 90 -8.17 -10.14 1.67
N MET A 91 -7.26 -11.00 1.20
CA MET A 91 -7.51 -11.96 0.11
C MET A 91 -8.73 -12.83 0.38
N GLN A 92 -9.01 -13.16 1.64
CA GLN A 92 -10.16 -14.00 1.98
C GLN A 92 -11.51 -13.42 1.56
N TYR A 93 -11.65 -12.09 1.60
CA TYR A 93 -12.86 -11.38 1.18
C TYR A 93 -12.96 -11.22 -0.34
N PHE A 94 -11.83 -11.36 -1.06
CA PHE A 94 -11.79 -11.25 -2.52
C PHE A 94 -12.06 -12.57 -3.24
N ILE A 95 -11.54 -13.69 -2.72
CA ILE A 95 -11.62 -15.00 -3.39
C ILE A 95 -12.42 -16.05 -2.60
N GLY A 96 -13.06 -15.66 -1.50
CA GLY A 96 -13.96 -16.50 -0.72
C GLY A 96 -13.25 -17.65 0.02
N ILE A 97 -12.05 -17.41 0.54
CA ILE A 97 -11.23 -18.41 1.27
C ILE A 97 -11.24 -18.21 2.79
N GLN A 98 -12.38 -17.79 3.34
CA GLN A 98 -12.63 -17.63 4.77
C GLN A 98 -12.04 -18.82 5.58
N ARG A 99 -11.21 -18.51 6.58
CA ARG A 99 -10.51 -19.52 7.42
C ARG A 99 -11.07 -19.58 8.84
N GLU A 100 -11.88 -18.61 9.20
CA GLU A 100 -12.44 -18.40 10.51
C GLU A 100 -13.54 -19.42 10.80
N LYS A 101 -13.56 -19.93 12.04
CA LYS A 101 -14.59 -20.87 12.48
C LYS A 101 -15.94 -20.19 12.74
N THR A 102 -15.92 -18.88 12.96
CA THR A 102 -17.10 -18.09 13.33
C THR A 102 -17.10 -16.85 12.46
N HIS A 103 -18.15 -16.72 11.66
CA HIS A 103 -18.34 -15.59 10.78
C HIS A 103 -19.06 -14.47 11.53
N THR A 104 -18.47 -13.28 11.54
CA THR A 104 -19.09 -12.10 12.16
C THR A 104 -19.93 -11.36 11.14
N THR A 105 -20.84 -10.49 11.62
CA THR A 105 -21.64 -9.63 10.74
C THR A 105 -20.77 -8.71 9.87
N ASP A 106 -19.65 -8.21 10.41
CA ASP A 106 -18.72 -7.41 9.61
C ASP A 106 -18.11 -8.24 8.47
N MET A 107 -17.77 -9.50 8.72
CA MET A 107 -17.25 -10.40 7.68
C MET A 107 -18.30 -10.72 6.61
N ASP A 108 -19.57 -10.91 6.98
CA ASP A 108 -20.68 -11.08 6.02
C ASP A 108 -20.80 -9.86 5.08
N ILE A 109 -20.63 -8.65 5.63
CA ILE A 109 -20.65 -7.41 4.86
C ILE A 109 -19.44 -7.35 3.93
N LEU A 110 -18.23 -7.62 4.45
CA LEU A 110 -17.00 -7.62 3.66
C LEU A 110 -17.08 -8.61 2.49
N ASP A 111 -17.51 -9.85 2.73
CA ASP A 111 -17.65 -10.88 1.69
C ASP A 111 -18.56 -10.43 0.54
N SER A 112 -19.69 -9.82 0.87
CA SER A 112 -20.66 -9.35 -0.11
C SER A 112 -20.16 -8.12 -0.85
N PHE A 113 -19.70 -7.12 -0.08
CA PHE A 113 -19.23 -5.83 -0.59
C PHE A 113 -18.03 -6.00 -1.52
N TYR A 114 -17.00 -6.74 -1.11
CA TYR A 114 -15.77 -6.90 -1.89
C TYR A 114 -15.96 -7.69 -3.17
N SER A 115 -16.73 -8.78 -3.10
CA SER A 115 -17.06 -9.56 -4.29
C SER A 115 -17.77 -8.70 -5.32
N GLU A 116 -18.69 -7.83 -4.87
CA GLU A 116 -19.40 -6.90 -5.76
C GLU A 116 -18.47 -5.83 -6.36
N LEU A 117 -17.56 -5.25 -5.57
CA LEU A 117 -16.56 -4.28 -6.08
C LEU A 117 -15.72 -4.87 -7.21
N LEU A 118 -15.21 -6.09 -7.05
CA LEU A 118 -14.43 -6.78 -8.09
C LEU A 118 -15.26 -7.09 -9.33
N VAL A 119 -16.49 -7.59 -9.13
CA VAL A 119 -17.40 -7.89 -10.25
C VAL A 119 -17.75 -6.61 -11.02
N ASN A 120 -18.01 -5.50 -10.32
CA ASN A 120 -18.31 -4.22 -10.95
C ASN A 120 -17.10 -3.67 -11.70
N PHE A 121 -15.91 -3.71 -11.10
CA PHE A 121 -14.69 -3.27 -11.78
C PHE A 121 -14.42 -4.10 -13.04
N THR A 122 -14.56 -5.41 -12.99
CA THR A 122 -14.33 -6.28 -14.16
C THR A 122 -15.36 -6.09 -15.26
N LYS A 123 -16.61 -5.76 -14.93
CA LYS A 123 -17.69 -5.54 -15.90
C LYS A 123 -17.72 -4.12 -16.48
N PHE A 124 -17.46 -3.13 -15.64
CA PHE A 124 -17.76 -1.72 -15.94
C PHE A 124 -16.53 -0.80 -15.86
N GLY A 125 -15.40 -1.29 -15.33
CA GLY A 125 -14.21 -0.48 -15.08
C GLY A 125 -14.31 0.41 -13.84
N GLU A 126 -15.43 0.38 -13.12
CA GLU A 126 -15.68 1.16 -11.90
C GLU A 126 -16.12 0.22 -10.78
N PRO A 127 -15.39 0.11 -9.66
CA PRO A 127 -15.73 -0.80 -8.57
C PRO A 127 -16.96 -0.32 -7.78
N SER A 128 -17.07 0.99 -7.54
CA SER A 128 -18.18 1.63 -6.83
C SER A 128 -18.24 3.12 -7.16
N PRO A 129 -19.43 3.73 -7.22
CA PRO A 129 -19.58 5.17 -7.41
C PRO A 129 -19.04 6.00 -6.23
N MET A 130 -18.85 5.39 -5.05
CA MET A 130 -18.26 6.04 -3.88
C MET A 130 -16.73 5.95 -3.84
N TRP A 131 -16.13 5.14 -4.73
CA TRP A 131 -14.69 4.98 -4.80
C TRP A 131 -14.14 5.85 -5.93
N GLU A 132 -13.65 7.02 -5.55
CA GLU A 132 -13.06 7.95 -6.51
C GLU A 132 -11.84 7.31 -7.20
N LYS A 133 -11.72 7.54 -8.51
CA LYS A 133 -10.47 7.28 -9.26
C LYS A 133 -9.31 8.03 -8.59
N LEU A 134 -8.12 7.46 -8.67
CA LEU A 134 -6.90 8.07 -8.16
C LEU A 134 -6.63 9.39 -8.90
N ASP A 135 -6.55 10.46 -8.12
CA ASP A 135 -5.99 11.76 -8.45
C ASP A 135 -4.54 11.80 -7.93
N PRO A 136 -3.54 11.80 -8.83
CA PRO A 136 -2.13 11.84 -8.46
C PRO A 136 -1.69 13.06 -7.64
N ALA A 137 -2.45 14.16 -7.67
CA ALA A 137 -2.14 15.35 -6.88
C ALA A 137 -2.59 15.20 -5.41
N ARG A 138 -3.66 14.44 -5.16
CA ARG A 138 -4.18 14.17 -3.83
C ARG A 138 -3.65 12.87 -3.23
N MET A 139 -3.22 11.93 -4.09
CA MET A 139 -2.94 10.55 -3.73
C MET A 139 -4.09 9.96 -2.89
N ASN A 140 -5.32 10.12 -3.38
CA ASN A 140 -6.51 9.62 -2.71
C ASN A 140 -6.60 8.10 -2.79
N PHE A 141 -7.12 7.50 -1.73
CA PHE A 141 -7.29 6.05 -1.61
C PHE A 141 -8.52 5.74 -0.76
N LEU A 142 -9.09 4.56 -0.95
CA LEU A 142 -10.14 4.05 -0.09
C LEU A 142 -9.50 3.41 1.15
N ALA A 143 -9.66 4.02 2.32
CA ALA A 143 -9.35 3.37 3.59
C ALA A 143 -10.50 2.42 3.93
N LEU A 144 -10.21 1.12 3.88
CA LEU A 144 -11.22 0.09 4.00
C LEU A 144 -11.19 -0.56 5.38
N GLU A 145 -12.24 -0.28 6.13
CA GLU A 145 -12.49 -0.78 7.47
C GLU A 145 -14.00 -0.85 7.66
N ILE A 146 -14.48 -1.95 8.23
CA ILE A 146 -15.87 -2.12 8.64
C ILE A 146 -15.89 -2.55 10.10
N ASP A 147 -16.64 -1.80 10.89
CA ASP A 147 -17.00 -2.16 12.26
C ASP A 147 -18.43 -1.68 12.49
N THR A 148 -19.38 -2.60 12.48
CA THR A 148 -20.81 -2.26 12.62
C THR A 148 -21.18 -1.79 14.02
N GLU A 149 -20.45 -2.21 15.05
CA GLU A 149 -20.70 -1.79 16.42
C GLU A 149 -20.27 -0.33 16.65
N LEU A 150 -19.14 0.06 16.06
CA LEU A 150 -18.59 1.42 16.12
C LEU A 150 -19.11 2.33 15.00
N GLY A 151 -19.86 1.79 14.04
CA GLY A 151 -20.38 2.51 12.89
C GLY A 151 -19.28 2.94 11.90
N ILE A 152 -18.15 2.24 11.88
CA ILE A 152 -17.05 2.49 10.95
C ILE A 152 -17.41 1.89 9.59
N GLN A 153 -17.20 2.68 8.55
CA GLN A 153 -17.44 2.31 7.16
C GLN A 153 -16.25 2.72 6.28
N PRO A 154 -16.09 2.12 5.10
CA PRO A 154 -15.04 2.50 4.16
C PRO A 154 -15.18 3.98 3.77
N LYS A 155 -14.04 4.67 3.67
CA LYS A 155 -14.02 6.10 3.38
C LYS A 155 -12.84 6.49 2.50
N MET A 156 -13.03 7.51 1.69
CA MET A 156 -11.94 8.11 0.92
C MET A 156 -11.04 8.94 1.83
N GLU A 157 -9.74 8.70 1.75
CA GLU A 157 -8.69 9.50 2.37
C GLU A 157 -7.73 10.05 1.31
N ASN A 158 -6.88 11.00 1.68
CA ASN A 158 -5.85 11.59 0.83
C ASN A 158 -4.47 11.39 1.47
N GLY A 159 -3.40 11.61 0.69
CA GLY A 159 -2.04 11.54 1.22
C GLY A 159 -1.59 10.11 1.55
N PHE A 160 -1.94 9.13 0.71
CA PHE A 160 -1.51 7.74 0.85
C PHE A 160 0.00 7.66 1.14
N HIS A 161 0.38 7.23 2.34
CA HIS A 161 1.77 7.08 2.81
C HIS A 161 2.71 8.25 2.48
N GLU A 162 2.21 9.49 2.52
CA GLU A 162 2.93 10.67 2.01
C GLU A 162 4.33 10.84 2.64
N GLU A 163 4.47 10.71 3.96
CA GLU A 163 5.76 10.86 4.65
C GLU A 163 6.80 9.85 4.14
N LEU A 164 6.41 8.57 4.06
CA LEU A 164 7.28 7.49 3.63
C LEU A 164 7.69 7.66 2.16
N ILE A 165 6.73 7.94 1.29
CA ILE A 165 6.98 8.13 -0.15
C ILE A 165 7.92 9.31 -0.35
N ASN A 166 7.63 10.44 0.30
CA ASN A 166 8.49 11.62 0.25
C ASN A 166 9.91 11.33 0.74
N PHE A 167 10.05 10.53 1.78
CA PHE A 167 11.36 10.13 2.30
C PHE A 167 12.17 9.34 1.26
N TRP A 168 11.56 8.35 0.61
CA TRP A 168 12.22 7.57 -0.44
C TRP A 168 12.54 8.41 -1.68
N PHE A 169 11.62 9.27 -2.13
CA PHE A 169 11.84 10.07 -3.35
C PHE A 169 12.74 11.29 -3.16
N MET A 170 12.89 11.82 -1.94
CA MET A 170 13.75 12.97 -1.67
C MET A 170 15.03 12.54 -0.96
N ASN A 171 14.91 12.04 0.28
CA ASN A 171 16.08 11.78 1.13
C ASN A 171 16.94 10.63 0.62
N MET A 172 16.33 9.52 0.17
CA MET A 172 17.09 8.38 -0.32
C MET A 172 17.71 8.64 -1.71
N ASN A 173 17.04 9.44 -2.55
CA ASN A 173 17.61 9.94 -3.81
C ASN A 173 18.81 10.88 -3.58
N GLU A 174 18.73 11.76 -2.58
CA GLU A 174 19.86 12.64 -2.23
C GLU A 174 21.04 11.83 -1.68
N LEU A 175 20.76 10.84 -0.83
CA LEU A 175 21.77 9.91 -0.33
C LEU A 175 22.47 9.17 -1.48
N ASP A 176 21.71 8.63 -2.44
CA ASP A 176 22.26 7.92 -3.60
C ASP A 176 23.24 8.78 -4.40
N LYS A 177 22.86 10.04 -4.67
CA LYS A 177 23.73 11.01 -5.36
C LYS A 177 25.02 11.28 -4.59
N ASN A 178 24.91 11.50 -3.28
CA ASN A 178 26.05 11.78 -2.42
C ASN A 178 27.04 10.61 -2.35
N ILE A 179 26.56 9.37 -2.42
CA ILE A 179 27.41 8.18 -2.48
C ILE A 179 28.14 8.14 -3.83
N THR A 180 27.43 8.32 -4.94
CA THR A 180 28.01 8.35 -6.28
C THR A 180 29.12 9.41 -6.41
N GLU A 181 28.91 10.62 -5.89
CA GLU A 181 29.90 11.70 -5.91
C GLU A 181 31.15 11.43 -5.07
N GLN A 182 31.07 10.58 -4.03
CA GLN A 182 32.22 10.22 -3.21
C GLN A 182 33.11 9.14 -3.85
N VAL A 183 32.57 8.38 -4.79
CA VAL A 183 33.26 7.28 -5.47
C VAL A 183 33.80 7.70 -6.86
N ALA A 184 33.36 8.84 -7.38
CA ALA A 184 33.81 9.45 -8.64
C ALA A 184 35.10 10.27 -8.51
#